data_AF-A0A946JUE4-F1
#
_entry.id   AF-A0A946JUE4-F1
#
_cell.length_a   1.000
_cell.length_b   1.000
_cell.length_c   1.000
_cell.angle_alpha   90.00
_cell.angle_beta   90.00
_cell.angle_gamma   90.00
#
_symmetry.space_group_name_H-M   'P 1'
#
loop_
_entity.id
_entity.type
_entity.pdbx_description
1 polymer ?
#
loop_
_entity_poly.entity_id
_entity_poly.type
_entity_poly.pdbx_seq_one_letter_code
_entity_poly.pdbx_strand_id
1 'polypeptide(L)'
;MFGFIAFAFKLIFAAILGGAFSYITKTNSEAEDHSAMVNMAMVSVLATSLVGLTVQLPNDFRGFAVGAAIFTVLHVTNSIIKLENLSQRLQILFASIIGIIVGVGYILQAVVLCFILFMILNNSRALMSSFVSDTKDNSDLTPPENS
;
A
#
# COMPACT_ATOMS: atom_id res chain seq x y z
N MET A 1 3.81 -30.08 4.45
CA MET A 1 2.38 -30.07 4.10
C MET A 1 1.60 -28.96 4.80
N PHE A 2 1.77 -28.74 6.11
CA PHE A 2 1.06 -27.67 6.83
C PHE A 2 1.32 -26.25 6.28
N GLY A 3 2.55 -25.96 5.85
CA GLY A 3 2.89 -24.66 5.22
C GLY A 3 2.11 -24.39 3.92
N PHE A 4 1.95 -25.41 3.08
CA PHE A 4 1.18 -25.31 1.83
C PHE A 4 -0.30 -25.06 2.10
N ILE A 5 -0.88 -25.77 3.08
CA ILE A 5 -2.28 -25.58 3.49
C ILE A 5 -2.51 -24.17 4.06
N ALA A 6 -1.57 -23.67 4.88
CA ALA A 6 -1.65 -22.33 5.45
C ALA A 6 -1.53 -21.25 4.37
N PHE A 7 -0.70 -21.46 3.35
CA PHE A 7 -0.60 -20.56 2.20
C PHE A 7 -1.86 -20.57 1.33
N ALA A 8 -2.43 -21.75 1.06
CA ALA A 8 -3.69 -21.87 0.32
C ALA A 8 -4.83 -21.12 1.04
N PHE A 9 -4.91 -21.26 2.37
CA PHE A 9 -5.88 -20.51 3.19
C PHE A 9 -5.68 -19.00 3.10
N LYS A 10 -4.43 -18.51 3.19
CA LYS A 10 -4.12 -17.08 3.02
C LYS A 10 -4.53 -16.55 1.65
N LEU A 11 -4.33 -17.35 0.59
CA LEU A 11 -4.67 -16.99 -0.78
C LEU A 11 -6.19 -16.89 -0.96
N ILE A 12 -6.93 -17.90 -0.50
CA ILE A 12 -8.40 -17.91 -0.53
C ILE A 12 -8.97 -16.73 0.28
N PHE A 13 -8.42 -16.48 1.47
CA PHE A 13 -8.83 -15.36 2.32
C PHE A 13 -8.56 -14.02 1.63
N ALA A 14 -7.38 -13.85 1.04
CA ALA A 14 -7.01 -12.64 0.30
C ALA A 14 -7.92 -12.41 -0.93
N ALA A 15 -8.25 -13.46 -1.67
CA ALA A 15 -9.11 -13.37 -2.84
C ALA A 15 -10.57 -13.05 -2.46
N ILE A 16 -11.11 -13.70 -1.42
CA ILE A 16 -12.50 -13.49 -0.98
C ILE A 16 -12.66 -12.10 -0.36
N LEU A 17 -11.78 -11.69 0.56
CA LEU A 17 -11.86 -10.35 1.15
C LEU A 17 -11.56 -9.27 0.12
N GLY A 18 -10.59 -9.48 -0.77
CA GLY A 18 -10.30 -8.54 -1.85
C GLY A 18 -11.51 -8.35 -2.77
N GLY A 19 -12.15 -9.45 -3.19
CA GLY A 19 -13.35 -9.40 -4.02
C GLY A 19 -14.57 -8.80 -3.30
N ALA A 20 -14.79 -9.18 -2.03
CA ALA A 20 -15.91 -8.68 -1.23
C ALA A 20 -15.76 -7.20 -0.91
N PHE A 21 -14.57 -6.75 -0.47
CA PHE A 21 -14.33 -5.33 -0.24
C PHE A 21 -14.40 -4.53 -1.54
N SER A 22 -13.83 -5.02 -2.65
CA SER A 22 -13.94 -4.35 -3.94
C SER A 22 -15.41 -4.17 -4.37
N TYR A 23 -16.25 -5.18 -4.16
CA TYR A 23 -17.67 -5.14 -4.50
C TYR A 23 -18.47 -4.18 -3.60
N ILE A 24 -18.34 -4.32 -2.27
CA ILE A 24 -19.10 -3.53 -1.28
C ILE A 24 -18.76 -2.04 -1.41
N THR A 25 -17.50 -1.72 -1.69
CA THR A 25 -17.06 -0.32 -1.74
C THR A 25 -17.40 0.35 -3.07
N LYS A 26 -17.63 -0.43 -4.15
CA LYS A 26 -18.14 0.11 -5.43
C LYS A 26 -19.60 0.61 -5.34
N THR A 27 -20.34 0.18 -4.32
CA THR A 27 -21.74 0.59 -4.09
C THR A 27 -21.86 1.89 -3.27
N ASN A 28 -20.79 2.33 -2.58
CA ASN A 28 -20.80 3.53 -1.73
C ASN A 28 -19.82 4.58 -2.26
N SER A 29 -20.34 5.61 -2.94
CA SER A 29 -19.59 6.64 -3.66
C SER A 29 -18.70 7.53 -2.78
N GLU A 30 -18.90 7.56 -1.45
CA GLU A 30 -18.07 8.34 -0.51
C GLU A 30 -16.88 7.54 0.06
N ALA A 31 -16.77 6.24 -0.25
CA ALA A 31 -15.75 5.34 0.29
C ALA A 31 -14.61 5.03 -0.71
N GLU A 32 -14.55 5.72 -1.85
CA GLU A 32 -13.60 5.42 -2.94
C GLU A 32 -12.12 5.42 -2.48
N ASP A 33 -11.72 6.35 -1.62
CA ASP A 33 -10.34 6.46 -1.15
C ASP A 33 -9.90 5.28 -0.27
N HIS A 34 -10.77 4.85 0.66
CA HIS A 34 -10.49 3.69 1.51
C HIS A 34 -10.57 2.39 0.73
N SER A 35 -11.43 2.34 -0.30
CA SER A 35 -11.54 1.20 -1.22
C SER A 35 -10.23 0.91 -1.95
N ALA A 36 -9.58 1.97 -2.44
CA ALA A 36 -8.37 1.87 -3.22
C ALA A 36 -7.22 1.35 -2.35
N MET A 37 -7.15 1.83 -1.11
CA MET A 37 -6.18 1.40 -0.11
C MET A 37 -6.34 -0.09 0.25
N VAL A 38 -7.56 -0.53 0.53
CA VAL A 38 -7.84 -1.94 0.85
C VAL A 38 -7.55 -2.83 -0.36
N ASN A 39 -7.99 -2.45 -1.56
CA ASN A 39 -7.68 -3.19 -2.78
C ASN A 39 -6.17 -3.30 -3.00
N MET A 40 -5.42 -2.23 -2.71
CA MET A 40 -3.95 -2.22 -2.80
C MET A 40 -3.29 -3.23 -1.86
N ALA A 41 -3.72 -3.25 -0.59
CA ALA A 41 -3.25 -4.21 0.39
C ALA A 41 -3.60 -5.64 -0.02
N MET A 42 -4.82 -5.88 -0.50
CA MET A 42 -5.27 -7.23 -0.84
C MET A 42 -4.58 -7.78 -2.11
N VAL A 43 -4.36 -6.95 -3.13
CA VAL A 43 -3.59 -7.33 -4.33
C VAL A 43 -2.14 -7.68 -3.96
N SER A 44 -1.52 -6.91 -3.08
CA SER A 44 -0.14 -7.18 -2.63
C SER A 44 -0.02 -8.40 -1.71
N VAL A 45 -1.01 -8.66 -0.84
CA VAL A 45 -1.11 -9.93 -0.08
C VAL A 45 -1.22 -11.11 -1.05
N LEU A 46 -2.12 -11.03 -2.04
CA LEU A 46 -2.37 -12.09 -3.00
C LEU A 46 -1.10 -12.41 -3.78
N ALA A 47 -0.46 -11.39 -4.37
CA ALA A 47 0.73 -11.60 -5.17
C ALA A 47 1.93 -12.11 -4.37
N THR A 48 2.13 -11.60 -3.16
CA THR A 48 3.22 -12.09 -2.30
C THR A 48 2.94 -13.50 -1.78
N SER A 49 1.65 -13.84 -1.57
CA SER A 49 1.24 -15.21 -1.26
C SER A 49 1.47 -16.17 -2.43
N LEU A 50 1.26 -15.73 -3.69
CA LEU A 50 1.60 -16.51 -4.88
C LEU A 50 3.12 -16.73 -4.99
N VAL A 51 3.92 -15.69 -4.74
CA VAL A 51 5.39 -15.82 -4.67
C VAL A 51 5.80 -16.82 -3.58
N GLY A 52 5.26 -16.71 -2.36
CA GLY A 52 5.58 -17.64 -1.28
C GLY A 52 5.09 -19.08 -1.53
N LEU A 53 4.01 -19.26 -2.30
CA LEU A 53 3.54 -20.58 -2.76
C LEU A 53 4.52 -21.21 -3.74
N THR A 54 5.04 -20.43 -4.71
CA THR A 54 5.98 -20.95 -5.71
C THR A 54 7.32 -21.38 -5.12
N VAL A 55 7.73 -20.80 -3.98
CA VAL A 55 8.93 -21.21 -3.23
C VAL A 55 8.74 -22.60 -2.59
N GLN A 56 7.50 -22.99 -2.32
CA GLN A 56 7.16 -24.31 -1.78
C GLN A 56 6.85 -25.35 -2.86
N LEU A 57 6.71 -24.93 -4.11
CA LEU A 57 6.46 -25.78 -5.26
C LEU A 57 7.78 -26.08 -6.01
N PRO A 58 7.82 -27.13 -6.84
CA PRO A 58 8.97 -27.43 -7.69
C PRO A 58 9.38 -26.23 -8.56
N ASN A 59 10.65 -26.17 -8.95
CA ASN A 59 11.27 -25.02 -9.63
C ASN A 59 10.56 -24.57 -10.91
N ASP A 60 9.71 -25.42 -11.52
CA ASP A 60 8.92 -25.12 -12.71
C ASP A 60 7.95 -23.93 -12.50
N PHE A 61 7.57 -23.63 -11.26
CA PHE A 61 6.64 -22.54 -10.94
C PHE A 61 7.32 -21.19 -10.66
N ARG A 62 8.66 -21.09 -10.70
CA ARG A 62 9.37 -19.83 -10.41
C ARG A 62 9.00 -18.71 -11.40
N GLY A 63 8.72 -19.03 -12.66
CA GLY A 63 8.29 -18.04 -13.66
C GLY A 63 6.97 -17.35 -13.29
N PHE A 64 6.05 -18.08 -12.68
CA PHE A 64 4.77 -17.55 -12.21
C PHE A 64 4.95 -16.61 -11.01
N ALA A 65 5.87 -16.92 -10.10
CA ALA A 65 6.26 -16.04 -8.98
C ALA A 65 6.76 -14.68 -9.47
N VAL A 66 7.69 -14.71 -10.42
CA VAL A 66 8.30 -13.52 -11.00
C VAL A 66 7.23 -12.67 -11.68
N GLY A 67 6.30 -13.29 -12.41
CA GLY A 67 5.14 -12.62 -13.00
C GLY A 67 4.25 -11.92 -11.95
N ALA A 68 3.92 -12.60 -10.86
CA ALA A 68 3.12 -12.02 -9.77
C ALA A 68 3.83 -10.84 -9.09
N ALA A 69 5.15 -10.94 -8.88
CA ALA A 69 5.96 -9.86 -8.32
C ALA A 69 5.99 -8.63 -9.25
N ILE A 70 6.28 -8.82 -10.53
CA ILE A 70 6.29 -7.74 -11.53
C ILE A 70 4.91 -7.09 -11.63
N PHE A 71 3.85 -7.89 -11.68
CA PHE A 71 2.48 -7.39 -11.72
C PHE A 71 2.16 -6.49 -10.52
N THR A 72 2.58 -6.89 -9.31
CA THR A 72 2.38 -6.09 -8.10
C THR A 72 3.08 -4.74 -8.21
N VAL A 73 4.35 -4.73 -8.61
CA VAL A 73 5.13 -3.49 -8.73
C VAL A 73 4.51 -2.55 -9.75
N LEU A 74 4.10 -3.07 -10.92
CA LEU A 74 3.42 -2.27 -11.94
C LEU A 74 2.08 -1.73 -11.44
N HIS A 75 1.29 -2.56 -10.75
CA HIS A 75 0.00 -2.14 -10.19
C HIS A 75 0.18 -1.03 -9.15
N VAL A 76 1.15 -1.15 -8.24
CA VAL A 76 1.48 -0.13 -7.23
C VAL A 76 1.96 1.15 -7.85
N THR A 77 2.86 1.05 -8.82
CA THR A 77 3.41 2.23 -9.50
C THR A 77 2.32 2.99 -10.24
N ASN A 78 1.44 2.28 -10.96
CA ASN A 78 0.31 2.89 -11.67
C ASN A 78 -0.68 3.58 -10.72
N SER A 79 -0.99 2.95 -9.58
CA SER A 79 -1.85 3.58 -8.56
C SER A 79 -1.22 4.85 -7.99
N ILE A 80 0.08 4.87 -7.72
CA ILE A 80 0.78 6.06 -7.21
C ILE A 80 0.81 7.20 -8.24
N ILE A 81 0.91 6.89 -9.53
CA ILE A 81 0.93 7.90 -10.60
C ILE A 81 -0.43 8.59 -10.77
N LYS A 82 -1.54 7.86 -10.57
CA LYS A 82 -2.90 8.39 -10.70
C LYS A 82 -3.34 9.32 -9.57
N LEU A 83 -2.67 9.30 -8.42
CA LEU A 83 -3.07 10.06 -7.24
C LEU A 83 -2.36 11.43 -7.19
N GLU A 84 -3.15 12.51 -7.09
CA GLU A 84 -2.65 13.88 -7.04
C GLU A 84 -2.21 14.28 -5.61
N ASN A 85 -2.86 13.73 -4.57
CA ASN A 85 -2.57 14.05 -3.16
C ASN A 85 -1.45 13.19 -2.56
N LEU A 86 -0.43 13.83 -2.01
CA LEU A 86 0.72 13.17 -1.37
C LEU A 86 0.29 12.24 -0.20
N SER A 87 -0.71 12.67 0.59
CA SER A 87 -1.25 11.86 1.70
C SER A 87 -1.83 10.52 1.23
N GLN A 88 -2.66 10.54 0.18
CA GLN A 88 -3.26 9.33 -0.36
C GLN A 88 -2.20 8.43 -1.03
N ARG A 89 -1.20 9.01 -1.72
CA ARG A 89 -0.08 8.25 -2.32
C ARG A 89 0.68 7.47 -1.25
N LEU A 90 0.95 8.13 -0.12
CA LEU A 90 1.65 7.54 1.01
C LEU A 90 0.83 6.41 1.64
N GLN A 91 -0.48 6.61 1.83
CA GLN A 91 -1.39 5.57 2.33
C GLN A 91 -1.44 4.34 1.42
N ILE A 92 -1.53 4.51 0.10
CA ILE A 92 -1.56 3.41 -0.87
C ILE A 92 -0.23 2.65 -0.90
N LEU A 93 0.89 3.36 -0.82
CA LEU A 93 2.23 2.75 -0.73
C LEU A 93 2.34 1.89 0.52
N PHE A 94 1.97 2.42 1.68
CA PHE A 94 2.04 1.69 2.94
C PHE A 94 1.06 0.54 3.01
N ALA A 95 -0.16 0.69 2.48
CA ALA A 95 -1.12 -0.41 2.36
C ALA A 95 -0.54 -1.57 1.53
N SER A 96 0.17 -1.25 0.44
CA SER A 96 0.88 -2.26 -0.34
C SER A 96 2.01 -2.92 0.43
N ILE A 97 2.82 -2.16 1.18
CA ILE A 97 3.94 -2.71 1.96
C ILE A 97 3.43 -3.64 3.06
N ILE A 98 2.38 -3.24 3.77
CA ILE A 98 1.71 -4.05 4.79
C ILE A 98 1.20 -5.35 4.15
N GLY A 99 0.56 -5.26 2.98
CA GLY A 99 0.08 -6.43 2.27
C GLY A 99 1.19 -7.40 1.86
N ILE A 100 2.35 -6.90 1.42
CA ILE A 100 3.54 -7.72 1.17
C ILE A 100 3.98 -8.45 2.45
N ILE A 101 4.13 -7.74 3.58
CA ILE A 101 4.60 -8.32 4.85
C ILE A 101 3.64 -9.41 5.36
N VAL A 102 2.32 -9.16 5.27
CA VAL A 102 1.28 -10.14 5.60
C VAL A 102 1.34 -11.34 4.65
N GLY A 103 1.53 -11.11 3.36
CA GLY A 103 1.66 -12.16 2.33
C GLY A 103 2.86 -13.08 2.56
N VAL A 104 4.01 -12.55 3.01
CA VAL A 104 5.17 -13.37 3.41
C VAL A 104 4.88 -14.19 4.67
N GLY A 105 4.02 -13.68 5.56
CA GLY A 105 3.58 -14.37 6.77
C GLY A 105 4.01 -13.74 8.09
N TYR A 106 4.59 -12.53 8.07
CA TYR A 106 4.99 -11.81 9.27
C TYR A 106 3.85 -10.93 9.81
N ILE A 107 2.77 -11.57 10.26
CA ILE A 107 1.53 -10.89 10.69
C ILE A 107 1.78 -9.92 11.85
N LEU A 108 2.57 -10.32 12.85
CA LEU A 108 2.88 -9.48 14.02
C LEU A 108 3.66 -8.21 13.60
N GLN A 109 4.61 -8.36 12.67
CA GLN A 109 5.36 -7.23 12.11
C GLN A 109 4.47 -6.30 11.29
N ALA A 110 3.49 -6.84 10.55
CA ALA A 110 2.51 -6.04 9.84
C ALA A 110 1.63 -5.21 10.79
N VAL A 111 1.26 -5.75 11.95
CA VAL A 111 0.51 -5.01 12.99
C VAL A 111 1.34 -3.86 13.54
N VAL A 112 2.62 -4.10 13.86
CA VAL A 112 3.53 -3.04 14.32
C VAL A 112 3.69 -1.95 13.25
N LEU A 113 3.85 -2.34 11.99
CA LEU A 113 3.99 -1.39 10.89
C LEU A 113 2.70 -0.57 10.67
N CYS A 114 1.53 -1.20 10.83
CA CYS A 114 0.24 -0.53 10.78
C CYS A 114 0.09 0.48 11.92
N PHE A 115 0.55 0.15 13.13
CA PHE A 115 0.56 1.08 14.27
C PHE A 115 1.49 2.28 14.03
N ILE A 116 2.69 2.04 13.48
CA ILE A 116 3.62 3.11 13.09
C ILE A 116 2.98 4.01 12.03
N LEU A 117 2.34 3.43 11.01
CA LEU A 117 1.63 4.18 9.97
C LEU A 117 0.53 5.05 10.57
N PHE A 118 -0.27 4.49 11.47
CA PHE A 118 -1.34 5.22 12.15
C PHE A 118 -0.78 6.43 12.92
N MET A 119 0.33 6.25 13.65
CA MET A 119 0.99 7.34 14.36
C MET A 119 1.53 8.40 13.40
N ILE A 120 2.14 7.99 12.28
CA ILE A 120 2.65 8.90 11.23
C ILE A 120 1.51 9.67 10.59
N LEU A 121 0.41 9.02 10.22
CA LEU A 121 -0.76 9.68 9.61
C LEU A 121 -1.42 10.65 10.59
N ASN A 122 -1.54 10.29 11.86
CA ASN A 122 -2.10 11.16 12.89
C ASN A 122 -1.24 12.42 13.13
N ASN A 123 0.09 12.30 13.01
CA ASN A 123 1.02 13.44 13.09
C ASN A 123 1.39 14.05 11.73
N SER A 124 0.85 13.52 10.62
CA SER A 124 1.31 13.85 9.28
C SER A 124 1.08 15.31 8.91
N ARG A 125 0.09 15.97 9.51
CA ARG A 125 -0.13 17.42 9.32
C ARG A 125 1.11 18.24 9.75
N ALA A 126 1.79 17.85 10.82
CA ALA A 126 3.02 18.50 11.28
C ALA A 126 4.23 18.15 10.42
N LEU A 127 4.34 16.89 9.95
CA LEU A 127 5.43 16.47 9.05
C LEU A 127 5.30 17.09 7.66
N MET A 128 4.08 17.24 7.15
CA MET A 128 3.78 17.80 5.84
C MET A 128 3.98 19.32 5.81
N SER A 129 3.78 20.02 6.94
CA SER A 129 4.16 21.44 7.04
C SER A 129 5.68 21.62 6.98
N SER A 130 6.47 20.72 7.58
CA SER A 130 7.94 20.77 7.48
C SER A 130 8.49 20.55 6.08
N PHE A 131 7.77 19.82 5.20
CA PHE A 131 8.17 19.66 3.79
C PHE A 131 7.70 20.80 2.88
N VAL A 132 6.67 21.57 3.29
CA VAL A 132 6.13 22.71 2.53
C VAL A 132 6.81 24.04 2.90
N SER A 133 7.39 24.14 4.09
CA SER A 133 7.99 25.39 4.59
C SER A 133 9.24 25.87 3.85
N ASP A 134 9.89 25.06 3.01
CA ASP A 134 11.11 25.47 2.29
C ASP A 134 10.86 26.17 0.94
N THR A 135 9.61 26.39 0.51
CA THR A 135 9.33 27.00 -0.81
C THR A 135 8.81 28.45 -0.75
N LYS A 136 8.62 29.04 0.44
CA LYS A 136 8.11 30.43 0.57
C LYS A 136 8.83 31.27 1.62
N ASP A 137 10.15 31.41 1.54
CA ASP A 137 10.80 32.49 2.28
C ASP A 137 12.12 32.96 1.64
N ASN A 138 12.06 33.53 0.44
CA ASN A 138 13.19 34.28 -0.14
C ASN A 138 12.73 35.28 -1.22
N SER A 139 11.68 36.08 -0.96
CA SER A 139 11.37 37.22 -1.83
C SER A 139 10.63 38.38 -1.16
N ASP A 140 10.82 38.62 0.13
CA ASP A 140 10.32 39.84 0.78
C ASP A 140 11.34 40.41 1.79
N LEU A 141 12.40 41.02 1.25
CA LEU A 141 13.20 42.06 1.87
C LEU A 141 13.47 43.04 0.72
N THR A 142 12.79 44.18 0.58
CA THR A 142 12.88 45.37 1.43
C THR A 142 11.82 46.44 1.06
N PRO A 143 11.19 47.15 2.02
CA PRO A 143 10.81 48.56 1.89
C PRO A 143 11.98 49.46 2.41
N PRO A 144 12.12 50.77 2.05
CA PRO A 144 11.11 51.79 2.39
C PRO A 144 10.96 53.03 1.45
N GLU A 145 9.82 53.69 1.65
CA GLU A 145 9.57 55.15 1.74
C GLU A 145 10.02 56.14 0.64
N ASN A 146 9.00 56.69 -0.04
CA ASN A 146 8.63 58.11 -0.16
C ASN A 146 9.73 59.19 -0.31
N SER A 147 9.87 59.76 -1.52
CA SER A 147 9.66 61.19 -1.86
C SER A 147 9.94 61.43 -3.34
#